data_AF-A0A0J7KDA3-F1
#
_entry.id   AF-A0A0J7KDA3-F1
#
_cell.length_a   1.000
_cell.length_b   1.000
_cell.length_c   1.000
_cell.angle_alpha   90.00
_cell.angle_beta   90.00
_cell.angle_gamma   90.00
#
_symmetry.space_group_name_H-M   'P 1'
#
loop_
_entity.id
_entity.type
_entity.pdbx_description
1 polymer ?
#
loop_
_entity_poly.entity_id
_entity_poly.type
_entity_poly.pdbx_seq_one_letter_code
_entity_poly.pdbx_strand_id
1 'polypeptide(L)'
;MEERAMLWMLSLVMFVGSCVAGSLPLVINLSEDKLQLVSILGAGLLVGTALAVIIPEGIRALFTGGIANEKGLYTRKSGGRQKSITATLGLIVHAAVDGVALGAAATTSQADVEVIVFFAIMLHKAPAAFGLVSFLLHEGVDRKRISRHLLIFSLAAPCLALVTYFGIGK
;
A
#
# COMPACT_ATOMS: atom_id res chain seq x y z
N MET A 1 -11.06 -26.18 10.60
CA MET A 1 -11.67 -24.97 11.20
C MET A 1 -10.63 -24.02 11.74
N GLU A 2 -9.53 -24.55 12.30
CA GLU A 2 -8.37 -23.78 12.81
C GLU A 2 -7.76 -22.83 11.76
N GLU A 3 -7.49 -23.31 10.54
CA GLU A 3 -6.84 -22.52 9.47
C GLU A 3 -7.67 -21.31 9.03
N ARG A 4 -8.99 -21.51 8.85
CA ARG A 4 -9.92 -20.43 8.51
C ARG A 4 -9.99 -19.38 9.61
N ALA A 5 -10.06 -19.83 10.87
CA ALA A 5 -10.09 -18.93 12.02
C ALA A 5 -8.78 -18.12 12.13
N MET A 6 -7.63 -18.76 11.87
CA MET A 6 -6.34 -18.09 11.84
C MET A 6 -6.28 -17.02 10.75
N LEU A 7 -6.68 -17.32 9.51
CA LEU A 7 -6.69 -16.32 8.43
C LEU A 7 -7.60 -15.13 8.73
N TRP A 8 -8.77 -15.36 9.34
CA TRP A 8 -9.67 -14.29 9.78
C TRP A 8 -9.03 -13.43 10.88
N MET A 9 -8.37 -14.06 11.86
CA MET A 9 -7.64 -13.37 12.91
C MET A 9 -6.47 -12.56 12.36
N LEU A 10 -5.63 -13.15 11.51
CA LEU A 10 -4.49 -12.48 10.88
C LEU A 10 -4.96 -11.34 9.97
N SER A 11 -6.05 -11.52 9.22
CA SER A 11 -6.64 -10.46 8.39
C SER A 11 -7.13 -9.27 9.23
N LEU A 12 -7.75 -9.55 10.39
CA LEU A 12 -8.19 -8.52 11.33
C LEU A 12 -7.00 -7.79 11.97
N VAL A 13 -6.01 -8.52 12.45
CA VAL A 13 -4.78 -7.94 13.03
C VAL A 13 -4.03 -7.13 11.97
N MET A 14 -3.95 -7.61 10.73
CA MET A 14 -3.34 -6.90 9.62
C MET A 14 -4.05 -5.58 9.31
N PHE A 15 -5.38 -5.60 9.26
CA PHE A 15 -6.18 -4.41 9.01
C PHE A 15 -6.00 -3.36 10.12
N VAL A 16 -6.17 -3.78 11.37
CA VAL A 16 -6.04 -2.89 12.53
C VAL A 16 -4.60 -2.39 12.67
N GLY A 17 -3.61 -3.27 12.53
CA GLY A 17 -2.20 -2.96 12.64
C GLY A 17 -1.75 -1.88 11.66
N SER A 18 -2.08 -2.02 10.37
CA SER A 18 -1.72 -1.00 9.39
C SER A 18 -2.51 0.29 9.55
N CYS A 19 -3.78 0.21 9.98
CA CYS A 19 -4.60 1.39 10.24
C CYS A 19 -4.07 2.18 11.44
N VAL A 20 -3.66 1.50 12.52
CA VAL A 20 -3.07 2.14 13.71
C VAL A 20 -1.71 2.75 13.36
N ALA A 21 -0.83 2.01 12.71
CA ALA A 21 0.49 2.50 12.29
C ALA A 21 0.37 3.70 11.34
N GLY A 22 -0.56 3.66 10.39
CA GLY A 22 -0.82 4.78 9.48
C GLY A 22 -1.59 5.94 10.12
N SER A 23 -2.34 5.71 11.20
CA SER A 23 -2.98 6.79 11.95
C SER A 23 -2.01 7.49 12.90
N LEU A 24 -0.87 6.85 13.23
CA LEU A 24 0.13 7.39 14.13
C LEU A 24 0.59 8.81 13.74
N PRO A 25 1.02 9.11 12.48
CA PRO A 25 1.40 10.46 12.04
C PRO A 25 0.30 11.51 12.16
N LEU A 26 -0.98 11.10 12.16
CA LEU A 26 -2.12 12.02 12.26
C LEU A 26 -2.39 12.46 13.70
N VAL A 27 -2.05 11.61 14.68
CA VAL A 27 -2.39 11.76 16.10
C VAL A 27 -1.21 12.29 16.93
N ILE A 28 0.03 12.00 16.52
CA ILE A 28 1.22 12.54 17.17
C ILE A 28 1.42 14.02 16.78
N ASN A 29 1.34 14.92 17.76
CA ASN A 29 1.80 16.31 17.61
C ASN A 29 3.34 16.31 17.67
N LEU A 30 3.99 15.81 16.62
CA LEU A 30 5.44 15.81 16.53
C LEU A 30 5.94 17.24 16.26
N SER A 31 6.99 17.65 16.97
CA SER A 31 7.77 18.85 16.64
C SER A 31 8.30 18.75 15.20
N GLU A 32 8.47 19.89 14.52
CA GLU A 32 8.86 19.96 13.10
C GLU A 32 10.09 19.09 12.78
N ASP A 33 11.09 19.03 13.67
CA ASP A 33 12.30 18.22 13.48
C ASP A 33 12.03 16.70 13.46
N LYS A 34 11.05 16.24 14.25
CA LYS A 34 10.67 14.82 14.31
C LYS A 34 9.74 14.45 13.16
N LEU A 35 8.89 15.39 12.73
CA LEU A 35 8.15 15.26 11.47
C LEU A 35 9.09 15.22 10.28
N GLN A 36 10.20 15.97 10.29
CA GLN A 36 11.18 15.93 9.22
C GLN A 36 11.87 14.57 9.12
N LEU A 37 12.30 13.96 10.22
CA LEU A 37 12.95 12.64 10.16
C LEU A 37 11.98 11.55 9.70
N VAL A 38 10.73 11.62 10.17
CA VAL A 38 9.62 10.77 9.73
C VAL A 38 9.30 10.98 8.24
N SER A 39 9.29 12.23 7.79
CA SER A 39 9.07 12.60 6.40
C SER A 39 10.24 12.17 5.52
N ILE A 40 11.49 12.25 5.99
CA ILE A 40 12.68 11.77 5.28
C ILE A 40 12.64 10.26 5.12
N LEU A 41 12.24 9.52 6.16
CA LEU A 41 12.06 8.07 6.08
C LEU A 41 10.93 7.68 5.11
N GLY A 42 9.77 8.36 5.21
CA GLY A 42 8.65 8.16 4.29
C GLY A 42 8.97 8.55 2.85
N ALA A 43 9.68 9.67 2.64
CA ALA A 43 10.14 10.13 1.34
C ALA A 43 11.19 9.18 0.76
N GLY A 44 12.11 8.64 1.57
CA GLY A 44 13.07 7.62 1.15
C GLY A 44 12.39 6.33 0.69
N LEU A 45 11.37 5.86 1.43
CA LEU A 45 10.54 4.72 1.03
C LEU A 45 9.81 4.99 -0.29
N LEU A 46 9.22 6.17 -0.43
CA LEU A 46 8.49 6.56 -1.65
C LEU A 46 9.41 6.75 -2.85
N VAL A 47 10.59 7.35 -2.67
CA VAL A 47 11.64 7.42 -3.71
C VAL A 47 12.08 6.00 -4.10
N GLY A 48 12.26 5.10 -3.13
CA GLY A 48 12.53 3.69 -3.38
C GLY A 48 11.46 3.03 -4.25
N THR A 49 10.18 3.17 -3.87
CA THR A 49 9.06 2.63 -4.68
C THR A 49 8.94 3.30 -6.06
N ALA A 50 9.25 4.60 -6.15
CA ALA A 50 9.21 5.32 -7.41
C ALA A 50 10.27 4.81 -8.39
N LEU A 51 11.51 4.62 -7.91
CA LEU A 51 12.61 4.13 -8.74
C LEU A 51 12.46 2.64 -9.07
N ALA A 52 12.01 1.81 -8.11
CA ALA A 52 11.96 0.36 -8.29
C ALA A 52 10.73 -0.13 -9.06
N VAL A 53 9.60 0.58 -8.98
CA VAL A 53 8.31 0.10 -9.51
C VAL A 53 7.64 1.14 -10.42
N ILE A 54 7.53 2.40 -10.00
CA ILE A 54 6.76 3.40 -10.77
C ILE A 54 7.47 3.82 -12.06
N ILE A 55 8.79 4.07 -12.03
CA ILE A 55 9.56 4.46 -13.22
C ILE A 55 9.61 3.31 -14.24
N PRO A 56 9.96 2.07 -13.87
CA PRO A 56 9.98 0.97 -14.83
C PRO A 56 8.61 0.74 -15.50
N GLU A 57 7.52 0.88 -14.74
CA GLU A 57 6.16 0.62 -15.25
C GLU A 57 5.68 1.80 -16.12
N GLY A 58 6.05 3.03 -15.78
CA GLY A 58 5.78 4.22 -16.59
C GLY A 58 6.53 4.19 -17.92
N ILE A 59 7.79 3.73 -17.92
CA ILE A 59 8.57 3.55 -19.16
C ILE A 59 7.94 2.45 -20.02
N ARG A 60 7.56 1.30 -19.43
CA ARG A 60 6.83 0.25 -20.15
C ARG A 60 5.54 0.78 -20.78
N ALA A 61 4.75 1.58 -20.06
CA ALA A 61 3.52 2.18 -20.58
C ALA A 61 3.78 3.19 -21.72
N LEU A 62 4.87 3.97 -21.66
CA LEU A 62 5.25 4.90 -22.72
C LEU A 62 5.79 4.18 -23.96
N PHE A 63 6.59 3.13 -23.80
CA PHE A 63 7.12 2.35 -24.91
C PHE A 63 6.06 1.45 -25.57
N THR A 64 5.12 0.89 -24.78
CA THR A 64 3.98 0.14 -25.31
C THR A 64 2.92 1.07 -25.90
N GLY A 65 2.71 2.26 -25.33
CA GLY A 65 1.75 3.26 -25.82
C GLY A 65 2.23 4.09 -27.02
N GLY A 66 3.55 4.17 -27.25
CA GLY A 66 4.16 4.87 -28.38
C GLY A 66 3.84 4.28 -29.76
N ILE A 67 3.29 3.06 -29.81
CA ILE A 67 2.86 2.40 -31.06
C ILE A 67 1.36 2.65 -31.34
N ALA A 68 0.59 3.16 -30.37
CA ALA A 68 -0.87 3.12 -30.44
C ALA A 68 -1.60 4.45 -30.74
N ASN A 69 -0.95 5.63 -30.76
CA ASN A 69 -1.74 6.84 -31.06
C ASN A 69 -0.96 8.05 -31.62
N GLU A 70 -0.92 8.15 -32.95
CA GLU A 70 -0.52 9.34 -33.70
C GLU A 70 -1.67 10.35 -33.89
N LYS A 71 -2.78 10.28 -33.15
CA LYS A 71 -3.88 11.26 -33.28
C LYS A 71 -4.52 11.64 -31.95
N GLY A 72 -4.14 12.79 -31.41
CA GLY A 72 -4.83 13.37 -30.25
C GLY A 72 -4.11 14.56 -29.63
N LEU A 73 -3.99 15.65 -30.37
CA LEU A 73 -3.78 16.99 -29.81
C LEU A 73 -4.95 17.29 -28.86
N TYR A 74 -4.69 17.67 -27.59
CA TYR A 74 -5.37 18.71 -26.79
C TYR A 74 -4.98 18.56 -25.30
N THR A 75 -4.20 19.55 -24.82
CA THR A 75 -4.19 20.09 -23.45
C THR A 75 -4.39 19.12 -22.26
N ARG A 76 -3.30 18.59 -21.70
CA ARG A 76 -3.30 18.13 -20.29
C ARG A 76 -2.40 18.99 -19.42
N LYS A 77 -2.96 20.10 -18.96
CA LYS A 77 -2.47 20.85 -17.79
C LYS A 77 -2.80 20.05 -16.54
N SER A 78 -1.83 19.40 -15.89
CA SER A 78 -2.03 18.88 -14.53
C SER A 78 -0.72 18.67 -13.76
N GLY A 79 -0.16 19.76 -13.25
CA GLY A 79 0.84 19.74 -12.19
C GLY A 79 0.15 19.69 -10.82
N GLY A 80 0.61 18.80 -9.92
CA GLY A 80 0.19 18.75 -8.51
C GLY A 80 -0.74 17.61 -8.15
N ARG A 81 -1.93 17.50 -8.77
CA ARG A 81 -2.96 16.51 -8.37
C ARG A 81 -2.71 15.08 -8.88
N GLN A 82 -1.85 14.92 -9.88
CA GLN A 82 -1.63 13.65 -10.56
C GLN A 82 -0.53 12.80 -9.89
N LYS A 83 0.30 13.37 -9.02
CA LYS A 83 1.36 12.65 -8.29
C LYS A 83 0.81 11.82 -7.12
N SER A 84 -0.12 12.38 -6.34
CA SER A 84 -0.69 11.74 -5.14
C SER A 84 -1.52 10.48 -5.45
N ILE A 85 -2.26 10.50 -6.57
CA ILE A 85 -3.11 9.38 -7.00
C ILE A 85 -2.26 8.19 -7.46
N THR A 86 -1.20 8.44 -8.23
CA THR A 86 -0.32 7.38 -8.74
C THR A 86 0.45 6.68 -7.61
N ALA A 87 0.95 7.44 -6.64
CA ALA A 87 1.63 6.88 -5.46
C ALA A 87 0.68 6.03 -4.60
N THR A 88 -0.53 6.52 -4.35
CA THR A 88 -1.54 5.78 -3.59
C THR A 88 -1.97 4.51 -4.32
N LEU A 89 -2.22 4.59 -5.62
CA LEU A 89 -2.63 3.43 -6.42
C LEU A 89 -1.55 2.34 -6.43
N GLY A 90 -0.28 2.73 -6.63
CA GLY A 90 0.85 1.80 -6.57
C GLY A 90 0.97 1.11 -5.21
N LEU A 91 0.79 1.85 -4.12
CA LEU A 91 0.81 1.28 -2.77
C LEU A 91 -0.40 0.39 -2.47
N ILE A 92 -1.59 0.72 -3.00
CA ILE A 92 -2.76 -0.15 -2.90
C ILE A 92 -2.52 -1.47 -3.61
N VAL A 93 -1.96 -1.44 -4.82
CA VAL A 93 -1.64 -2.65 -5.58
C VAL A 93 -0.56 -3.47 -4.86
N HIS A 94 0.48 -2.83 -4.34
CA HIS A 94 1.51 -3.49 -3.54
C HIS A 94 0.90 -4.20 -2.32
N ALA A 95 0.06 -3.50 -1.53
CA ALA A 95 -0.65 -4.09 -0.40
C ALA A 95 -1.59 -5.23 -0.82
N ALA A 96 -2.18 -5.14 -2.01
CA ALA A 96 -3.01 -6.21 -2.55
C ALA A 96 -2.17 -7.47 -2.83
N VAL A 97 -0.98 -7.32 -3.41
CA VAL A 97 -0.04 -8.44 -3.66
C VAL A 97 0.40 -9.10 -2.35
N ASP A 98 0.61 -8.33 -1.28
CA ASP A 98 0.86 -8.91 0.06
C ASP A 98 -0.31 -9.79 0.52
N GLY A 99 -1.54 -9.34 0.25
CA GLY A 99 -2.76 -10.11 0.50
C GLY A 99 -2.76 -11.44 -0.24
N VAL A 100 -2.43 -11.42 -1.54
CA VAL A 100 -2.31 -12.66 -2.34
C VAL A 100 -1.27 -13.60 -1.76
N ALA A 101 -0.11 -13.09 -1.35
CA ALA A 101 0.94 -13.90 -0.74
C ALA A 101 0.49 -14.56 0.57
N LEU A 102 -0.17 -13.81 1.46
CA LEU A 102 -0.71 -14.35 2.70
C LEU A 102 -1.84 -15.37 2.44
N GLY A 103 -2.77 -15.05 1.52
CA GLY A 103 -3.87 -15.94 1.14
C GLY A 103 -3.39 -17.24 0.50
N ALA A 104 -2.33 -17.18 -0.32
CA ALA A 104 -1.68 -18.35 -0.88
C ALA A 104 -0.98 -19.18 0.21
N ALA A 105 -0.25 -18.54 1.15
CA ALA A 105 0.38 -19.23 2.27
C ALA A 105 -0.65 -19.99 3.12
N ALA A 106 -1.83 -19.40 3.36
CA ALA A 106 -2.93 -20.02 4.10
C ALA A 106 -3.52 -21.28 3.42
N THR A 107 -3.30 -21.47 2.11
CA THR A 107 -3.72 -22.71 1.41
C THR A 107 -2.76 -23.88 1.58
N THR A 108 -1.58 -23.67 2.19
CA THR A 108 -0.52 -24.69 2.29
C THR A 108 -0.66 -25.61 3.51
N SER A 109 -1.70 -25.44 4.35
CA SER A 109 -1.91 -26.15 5.63
C SER A 109 -0.74 -26.11 6.61
N GLN A 110 0.24 -25.21 6.39
CA GLN A 110 1.38 -24.99 7.27
C GLN A 110 1.20 -23.65 7.99
N ALA A 111 0.66 -23.72 9.21
CA ALA A 111 0.41 -22.55 10.04
C ALA A 111 1.69 -21.72 10.29
N ASP A 112 2.84 -22.38 10.42
CA ASP A 112 4.13 -21.70 10.64
C ASP A 112 4.50 -20.79 9.46
N VAL A 113 4.27 -21.25 8.23
CA VAL A 113 4.57 -20.46 7.03
C VAL A 113 3.63 -19.27 6.92
N GLU A 114 2.33 -19.47 7.18
CA GLU A 114 1.35 -18.38 7.20
C GLU A 114 1.72 -17.30 8.24
N VAL A 115 2.11 -17.70 9.45
CA VAL A 115 2.53 -16.78 10.51
C VAL A 115 3.84 -16.05 10.16
N ILE A 116 4.83 -16.74 9.59
CA ILE A 116 6.10 -16.12 9.17
C ILE A 116 5.83 -15.09 8.05
N VAL A 117 5.05 -15.45 7.03
CA VAL A 117 4.68 -14.57 5.92
C VAL A 117 3.90 -13.36 6.45
N PHE A 118 2.96 -13.59 7.38
CA PHE A 118 2.24 -12.52 8.05
C PHE A 118 3.16 -11.52 8.76
N PHE A 119 4.11 -12.00 9.56
CA PHE A 119 5.04 -11.10 10.25
C PHE A 119 5.94 -10.36 9.28
N ALA A 120 6.45 -11.04 8.24
CA ALA A 120 7.24 -10.41 7.19
C ALA A 120 6.46 -9.27 6.51
N ILE A 121 5.18 -9.50 6.20
CA ILE A 121 4.27 -8.49 5.63
C ILE A 121 4.03 -7.35 6.61
N MET A 122 3.65 -7.67 7.85
CA MET A 122 3.34 -6.66 8.87
C MET A 122 4.51 -5.72 9.16
N LEU A 123 5.74 -6.25 9.22
CA LEU A 123 6.93 -5.47 9.53
C LEU A 123 7.21 -4.37 8.51
N HIS A 124 6.83 -4.55 7.23
CA HIS A 124 7.04 -3.52 6.21
C HIS A 124 5.75 -2.78 5.82
N LYS A 125 4.57 -3.38 6.06
CA LYS A 125 3.26 -2.74 5.82
C LYS A 125 2.94 -1.63 6.82
N ALA A 126 3.35 -1.78 8.08
CA ALA A 126 3.23 -0.71 9.08
C ALA A 126 4.07 0.53 8.70
N PRO A 127 5.38 0.41 8.36
CA PRO A 127 6.16 1.49 7.79
C PRO A 127 5.58 2.08 6.49
N ALA A 128 5.05 1.25 5.60
CA ALA A 128 4.45 1.72 4.35
C ALA A 128 3.18 2.56 4.60
N ALA A 129 2.30 2.13 5.51
CA ALA A 129 1.11 2.89 5.91
C ALA A 129 1.48 4.25 6.54
N PHE A 130 2.50 4.25 7.39
CA PHE A 130 3.05 5.45 8.00
C PHE A 130 3.64 6.41 6.95
N GLY A 131 4.43 5.89 6.01
CA GLY A 131 5.02 6.65 4.91
C GLY A 131 3.97 7.26 3.97
N LEU A 132 2.93 6.50 3.61
CA LEU A 132 1.81 6.99 2.80
C LEU A 132 1.11 8.18 3.47
N VAL A 133 0.79 8.06 4.76
CA VAL A 133 0.08 9.11 5.49
C VAL A 133 0.96 10.34 5.71
N SER A 134 2.24 10.14 6.05
CA SER A 134 3.21 11.23 6.18
C SER A 134 3.38 12.01 4.87
N PHE A 135 3.43 11.31 3.74
CA PHE A 135 3.55 11.94 2.43
C PHE A 135 2.29 12.74 2.06
N LEU A 136 1.11 12.16 2.25
CA LEU A 136 -0.14 12.87 1.95
C LEU A 136 -0.36 14.06 2.89
N LEU A 137 0.12 13.98 4.14
CA LEU A 137 0.17 15.13 5.06
C LEU A 137 1.10 16.22 4.54
N HIS A 138 2.29 15.86 4.06
CA HIS A 138 3.26 16.81 3.50
C HIS A 138 2.78 17.46 2.19
N GLU A 139 2.01 16.73 1.37
CA GLU A 139 1.33 17.29 0.19
C GLU A 139 0.13 18.20 0.54
N GLY A 140 -0.19 18.38 1.82
CA GLY A 140 -1.26 19.26 2.28
C GLY A 140 -2.68 18.71 2.02
N VAL A 141 -2.82 17.38 1.87
CA VAL A 141 -4.12 16.74 1.64
C VAL A 141 -4.98 16.78 2.90
N ASP A 142 -6.28 17.00 2.75
CA ASP A 142 -7.23 17.00 3.88
C ASP A 142 -7.15 15.70 4.69
N ARG A 143 -7.09 15.79 6.02
CA ARG A 143 -7.05 14.64 6.94
C ARG A 143 -8.15 13.60 6.67
N LYS A 144 -9.34 14.05 6.26
CA LYS A 144 -10.46 13.17 5.87
C LYS A 144 -10.17 12.37 4.60
N ARG A 145 -9.50 12.96 3.60
CA ARG A 145 -9.09 12.26 2.38
C ARG A 145 -7.96 11.29 2.68
N ILE A 146 -6.98 11.70 3.48
CA ILE A 146 -5.86 10.85 3.91
C ILE A 146 -6.39 9.58 4.60
N SER A 147 -7.37 9.74 5.50
CA SER A 147 -8.00 8.60 6.18
C SER A 147 -8.68 7.64 5.20
N ARG A 148 -9.31 8.14 4.12
CA ARG A 148 -9.86 7.28 3.07
C ARG A 148 -8.78 6.52 2.30
N HIS A 149 -7.64 7.17 2.00
CA HIS A 149 -6.52 6.52 1.30
C HIS A 149 -5.90 5.43 2.18
N LEU A 150 -5.69 5.71 3.46
CA LEU A 150 -5.20 4.75 4.44
C LEU A 150 -6.15 3.56 4.62
N LEU A 151 -7.46 3.79 4.67
CA LEU A 151 -8.45 2.72 4.79
C LEU A 151 -8.43 1.79 3.58
N ILE A 152 -8.41 2.35 2.36
CA ILE A 152 -8.36 1.55 1.14
C ILE A 152 -7.06 0.74 1.07
N PHE A 153 -5.92 1.36 1.42
CA PHE A 153 -4.63 0.67 1.53
C PHE A 153 -4.65 -0.48 2.55
N SER A 154 -5.21 -0.21 3.74
CA SER A 154 -5.25 -1.19 4.83
C SER A 154 -6.17 -2.36 4.51
N LEU A 155 -7.30 -2.12 3.81
CA LEU A 155 -8.28 -3.12 3.39
C LEU A 155 -7.83 -3.95 2.18
N ALA A 156 -6.96 -3.43 1.32
CA ALA A 156 -6.55 -4.13 0.10
C ALA A 156 -5.98 -5.52 0.38
N ALA A 157 -5.03 -5.64 1.31
CA ALA A 157 -4.42 -6.92 1.66
C ALA A 157 -5.37 -7.92 2.32
N PRO A 158 -6.13 -7.60 3.39
CA PRO A 158 -7.04 -8.58 4.00
C PRO A 158 -8.16 -8.99 3.06
N CYS A 159 -8.71 -8.07 2.26
CA CYS A 159 -9.69 -8.43 1.24
C CYS A 159 -9.09 -9.41 0.22
N LEU A 160 -7.91 -9.12 -0.31
CA LEU A 160 -7.32 -9.98 -1.34
C LEU A 160 -6.78 -11.30 -0.78
N ALA A 161 -6.32 -11.34 0.48
CA ALA A 161 -5.97 -12.58 1.17
C ALA A 161 -7.16 -13.54 1.29
N LEU A 162 -8.33 -13.02 1.69
CA LEU A 162 -9.56 -13.80 1.75
C LEU A 162 -9.98 -14.28 0.35
N VAL A 163 -9.99 -13.38 -0.64
CA VAL A 163 -10.34 -13.73 -2.02
C VAL A 163 -9.39 -14.80 -2.58
N THR A 164 -8.09 -14.68 -2.34
CA THR A 164 -7.09 -15.66 -2.79
C THR A 164 -7.27 -16.99 -2.08
N TYR A 165 -7.50 -16.99 -0.77
CA TYR A 165 -7.75 -18.23 -0.02
C TYR A 165 -8.98 -18.97 -0.54
N PHE A 166 -10.09 -18.27 -0.81
CA PHE A 166 -11.30 -18.90 -1.37
C PHE A 166 -11.21 -19.19 -2.87
N GLY A 167 -10.36 -18.49 -3.60
CA GLY A 167 -10.17 -18.69 -5.05
C GLY A 167 -9.19 -19.82 -5.38
N ILE A 168 -8.15 -20.01 -4.57
CA ILE A 168 -7.15 -21.07 -4.72
C ILE A 168 -7.51 -22.29 -3.86
N GLY A 169 -7.95 -22.06 -2.62
CA GLY A 169 -8.40 -23.11 -1.72
C GLY A 169 -9.74 -23.66 -2.19
N LYS A 170 -9.73 -24.90 -2.70
CA LYS A 170 -10.94 -25.71 -2.81
C LYS A 170 -11.50 -26.03 -1.44
#